data_AF-A0A834YG61-F1
#
_entry.id   AF-A0A834YG61-F1
#
_cell.length_a   1.000
_cell.length_b   1.000
_cell.length_c   1.000
_cell.angle_alpha   90.00
_cell.angle_beta   90.00
_cell.angle_gamma   90.00
#
_symmetry.space_group_name_H-M   'P 1'
#
loop_
_entity.id
_entity.type
_entity.pdbx_description
1 polymer ?
#
loop_
_entity_poly.entity_id
_entity_poly.type
_entity_poly.pdbx_seq_one_letter_code
_entity_poly.pdbx_strand_id
1 'polypeptide(L)'
;MVALSGSHTIGQAQCITFRDRIYNNSSDIDAGFASTRKRRCPTNARDGDANLVPLDLVTPNSFDNNYFKNLIQRKGLLESD
;
A
#
# COMPACT_ATOMS: atom_id res chain seq x y z
N MET A 1 5.80 -11.91 11.10
CA MET A 1 6.21 -13.15 10.41
C MET A 1 6.45 -12.80 8.95
N VAL A 2 7.64 -12.98 8.38
CA VAL A 2 8.01 -12.40 7.06
C VAL A 2 7.45 -13.19 5.87
N ALA A 3 7.52 -14.52 5.93
CA ALA A 3 7.12 -15.37 4.80
C ALA A 3 5.62 -15.25 4.48
N LEU A 4 4.76 -15.19 5.50
CA LEU A 4 3.31 -15.06 5.29
C LEU A 4 2.93 -13.68 4.77
N SER A 5 3.62 -12.60 5.17
CA SER A 5 3.37 -11.27 4.60
C SER A 5 3.59 -11.23 3.07
N GLY A 6 4.35 -12.19 2.52
CA GLY A 6 4.48 -12.39 1.08
C GLY A 6 3.14 -12.54 0.34
N SER A 7 2.06 -12.96 1.01
CA SER A 7 0.73 -13.01 0.40
C SER A 7 0.20 -11.64 -0.03
N HIS A 8 0.75 -10.54 0.49
CA HIS A 8 0.43 -9.17 0.05
C HIS A 8 0.95 -8.85 -1.36
N THR A 9 1.65 -9.77 -2.03
CA THR A 9 1.96 -9.64 -3.47
C THR A 9 0.72 -9.67 -4.37
N ILE A 10 -0.42 -10.17 -3.86
CA ILE A 10 -1.72 -10.13 -4.53
C ILE A 10 -2.79 -9.51 -3.62
N GLY A 11 -3.90 -9.10 -4.23
CA GLY A 11 -5.07 -8.60 -3.51
C GLY A 11 -5.07 -7.09 -3.31
N GLN A 12 -6.03 -6.62 -2.52
CA GLN A 12 -6.33 -5.20 -2.35
C GLN A 12 -6.58 -4.87 -0.88
N ALA A 13 -6.24 -3.65 -0.50
CA ALA A 13 -6.56 -3.07 0.80
C ALA A 13 -7.50 -1.88 0.64
N GLN A 14 -8.34 -1.67 1.64
CA GLN A 14 -9.19 -0.48 1.73
C GLN A 14 -8.37 0.70 2.19
N CYS A 15 -8.62 1.89 1.64
CA CYS A 15 -7.87 3.10 2.00
C CYS A 15 -7.81 3.35 3.52
N ILE A 16 -8.89 3.04 4.25
CA ILE A 16 -8.92 3.19 5.72
C ILE A 16 -7.77 2.47 6.45
N THR A 17 -7.24 1.38 5.90
CA THR A 17 -6.21 0.58 6.58
C THR A 17 -4.80 1.14 6.44
N PHE A 18 -4.57 2.11 5.54
CA PHE A 18 -3.24 2.68 5.27
C PHE A 18 -3.24 4.20 5.06
N ARG A 19 -4.39 4.87 5.20
CA ARG A 19 -4.55 6.30 4.92
C ARG A 19 -3.59 7.15 5.75
N ASP A 20 -3.45 6.85 7.03
CA ASP A 20 -2.53 7.57 7.92
C ASP A 20 -1.10 7.48 7.40
N ARG A 21 -0.67 6.30 6.94
CA ARG A 21 0.69 6.08 6.45
C ARG A 21 1.02 6.89 5.18
N ILE A 22 0.08 7.04 4.25
CA ILE A 22 0.33 7.80 3.01
C ILE A 22 0.25 9.31 3.23
N TYR A 23 -0.50 9.79 4.23
CA TYR A 23 -0.66 11.22 4.53
C TYR A 23 0.28 11.75 5.63
N ASN A 24 0.86 10.89 6.46
CA ASN A 24 1.80 11.26 7.50
C ASN A 24 3.20 11.57 6.93
N ASN A 25 3.70 12.78 7.17
CA ASN A 25 5.02 13.22 6.74
C ASN A 25 6.19 12.55 7.50
N SER A 26 5.91 11.88 8.63
CA SER A 26 6.89 11.11 9.40
C SER A 26 6.97 9.63 8.97
N SER A 27 6.14 9.20 8.02
CA SER A 27 6.16 7.86 7.46
C SER A 27 7.42 7.60 6.63
N ASP A 28 7.90 6.35 6.62
CA ASP A 28 9.06 5.92 5.84
C ASP A 28 8.73 5.61 4.37
N ILE A 29 7.46 5.71 3.99
CA ILE A 29 6.96 5.37 2.66
C ILE A 29 7.57 6.25 1.56
N ASP A 30 7.83 5.67 0.38
CA ASP A 30 8.26 6.42 -0.80
C ASP A 30 7.24 7.51 -1.17
N ALA A 31 7.70 8.76 -1.30
CA ALA A 31 6.83 9.91 -1.51
C ALA A 31 6.09 9.87 -2.86
N GLY A 32 6.74 9.33 -3.90
CA GLY A 32 6.12 9.15 -5.23
C GLY A 32 5.02 8.08 -5.21
N PHE A 33 5.28 6.99 -4.50
CA PHE A 33 4.32 5.92 -4.26
C PHE A 33 3.14 6.41 -3.42
N ALA A 34 3.37 7.10 -2.31
CA ALA A 34 2.32 7.71 -1.50
C ALA A 34 1.45 8.67 -2.33
N SER A 35 2.08 9.52 -3.15
CA SER A 35 1.38 10.44 -4.06
C SER A 35 0.50 9.69 -5.08
N THR A 36 0.95 8.53 -5.55
CA THR A 36 0.17 7.66 -6.44
C THR A 36 -1.04 7.08 -5.72
N ARG A 37 -0.90 6.66 -4.45
CA ARG A 37 -1.99 6.10 -3.63
C ARG A 37 -3.03 7.17 -3.25
N LYS A 38 -2.59 8.39 -2.94
CA LYS A 38 -3.47 9.55 -2.66
C LYS A 38 -4.45 9.87 -3.80
N ARG A 39 -4.14 9.49 -5.05
CA ARG A 39 -5.06 9.68 -6.19
C ARG A 39 -6.34 8.86 -6.06
N ARG A 40 -6.29 7.72 -5.37
CA ARG A 40 -7.45 6.84 -5.14
C ARG A 40 -7.95 6.87 -3.70
N CYS A 41 -7.14 7.35 -2.77
CA CYS A 41 -7.49 7.50 -1.36
C CYS A 41 -7.52 8.98 -0.98
N PRO A 42 -8.69 9.65 -1.04
CA PRO A 42 -8.80 11.06 -0.66
C PRO A 42 -8.53 11.27 0.83
N THR A 43 -8.20 12.50 1.22
CA THR A 43 -7.96 12.86 2.63
C THR A 43 -9.23 12.74 3.46
N ASN A 44 -10.41 13.00 2.88
CA ASN A 44 -11.69 12.85 3.58
C ASN A 44 -12.04 11.36 3.77
N ALA A 45 -12.18 10.96 5.02
CA ALA A 45 -12.55 9.61 5.44
C ALA A 45 -13.85 9.11 4.79
N ARG A 46 -14.88 9.95 4.81
CA ARG A 46 -16.25 9.53 4.47
C ARG A 46 -16.43 9.17 3.00
N ASP A 47 -15.67 9.79 2.10
CA ASP A 47 -15.87 9.65 0.65
C ASP A 47 -14.91 8.65 -0.02
N GLY A 48 -14.07 7.95 0.75
CA GLY A 48 -13.05 7.07 0.14
C GLY A 48 -12.48 5.97 1.02
N ASP A 49 -12.92 5.79 2.26
CA ASP A 49 -12.38 4.75 3.14
C ASP A 49 -12.52 3.34 2.56
N ALA A 50 -13.63 3.06 1.87
CA ALA A 50 -13.90 1.75 1.24
C ALA A 50 -13.20 1.55 -0.12
N ASN A 51 -12.48 2.56 -0.65
CA ASN A 51 -11.82 2.43 -1.94
C ASN A 51 -10.74 1.36 -1.88
N LEU A 52 -10.80 0.42 -2.83
CA LEU A 52 -9.85 -0.67 -2.91
C LEU A 52 -8.66 -0.31 -3.79
N VAL A 53 -7.48 -0.62 -3.28
CA VAL A 53 -6.21 -0.30 -3.90
C VAL A 53 -5.30 -1.54 -3.83
N PRO A 54 -4.63 -1.94 -4.92
CA PRO A 54 -3.82 -3.14 -4.90
C PRO A 54 -2.62 -3.00 -3.98
N LEU A 55 -2.34 -4.06 -3.20
CA LEU A 55 -1.21 -4.14 -2.27
C LEU A 55 0.12 -4.05 -3.04
N ASP A 56 0.27 -4.82 -4.12
CA ASP A 56 1.35 -4.70 -5.09
C ASP A 56 0.94 -3.87 -6.30
N LEU A 57 1.69 -2.80 -6.62
CA LEU A 57 1.42 -1.97 -7.80
C LEU A 57 1.98 -2.56 -9.09
N VAL A 58 3.06 -3.36 -8.99
CA VAL A 58 3.82 -3.87 -10.13
C VAL A 58 3.12 -5.10 -10.71
N THR A 59 2.72 -6.04 -9.86
CA THR A 59 2.09 -7.31 -10.26
C THR A 59 0.84 -7.64 -9.43
N PRO A 60 -0.21 -6.79 -9.44
CA PRO A 60 -1.35 -6.89 -8.51
C PRO A 60 -2.12 -8.22 -8.53
N ASN A 61 -2.02 -8.98 -9.63
CA ASN A 61 -2.75 -10.22 -9.87
C ASN A 61 -1.83 -11.43 -10.08
N SER A 62 -0.52 -11.30 -9.84
CA SER A 62 0.45 -12.40 -9.98
C SER A 62 1.07 -12.70 -8.63
N PHE A 63 1.08 -14.00 -8.27
CA PHE A 63 1.74 -14.45 -7.06
C PHE A 63 3.23 -14.61 -7.32
N ASP A 64 4.01 -13.60 -6.94
CA ASP A 64 5.46 -13.59 -7.13
C ASP A 64 6.17 -12.93 -5.92
N ASN A 65 7.40 -12.47 -6.10
CA ASN A 65 8.21 -11.86 -5.05
C ASN A 65 8.35 -10.33 -5.16
N ASN A 66 7.54 -9.67 -6.01
CA ASN A 66 7.60 -8.22 -6.15
C ASN A 66 7.19 -7.49 -4.88
N TYR A 67 6.30 -8.05 -4.06
CA TYR A 67 6.06 -7.56 -2.71
C TYR A 67 7.36 -7.25 -1.94
N PHE A 68 8.27 -8.23 -1.84
CA PHE A 68 9.53 -8.04 -1.12
C PHE A 68 10.45 -7.02 -1.80
N LYS A 69 10.44 -6.93 -3.13
CA LYS A 69 11.21 -5.90 -3.86
C LYS A 69 10.65 -4.50 -3.60
N ASN A 70 9.34 -4.37 -3.47
CA ASN A 70 8.67 -3.12 -3.13
C ASN A 70 9.03 -2.67 -1.72
N LEU A 71 9.13 -3.59 -0.74
CA LEU A 71 9.57 -3.26 0.63
C LEU A 71 10.96 -2.60 0.66
N ILE A 72 11.93 -3.17 -0.08
CA ILE A 72 13.29 -2.62 -0.16
C ILE A 72 13.28 -1.19 -0.73
N GLN A 73 12.33 -0.88 -1.61
CA GLN A 73 12.12 0.45 -2.18
C GLN A 73 11.21 1.36 -1.35
N ARG A 74 10.83 0.95 -0.13
CA ARG A 74 9.87 1.67 0.74
C ARG A 74 8.48 1.85 0.11
N LYS A 75 8.08 0.88 -0.73
CA LYS A 75 6.79 0.84 -1.44
C LYS A 75 5.84 -0.24 -0.90
N GLY A 76 6.04 -0.71 0.33
CA GLY A 76 5.00 -1.43 1.07
C GLY A 76 3.77 -0.52 1.26
N LEU A 77 2.56 -1.07 1.35
CA LEU A 77 1.34 -0.25 1.43
C LEU A 77 0.88 -0.10 2.88
N LEU A 78 0.80 -1.20 3.61
CA LEU A 78 0.41 -1.22 5.01
C LEU A 78 1.58 -0.81 5.90
N GLU A 79 1.33 -0.48 7.16
CA GLU A 79 2.39 -0.21 8.14
C GLU A 79 3.06 -1.49 8.66
N SER A 80 2.36 -2.62 8.54
CA SER A 80 2.87 -3.95 8.88
C SER A 80 3.72 -4.60 7.77
N ASP A 81 3.78 -3.96 6.61
CA ASP A 81 4.59 -4.40 5.45
C ASP A 81 6.06 -4.02 5.63
#